data_AF-A0A4Q2QR25-F1
#
_entry.id   AF-A0A4Q2QR25-F1
#
_cell.length_a   1.000
_cell.length_b   1.000
_cell.length_c   1.000
_cell.angle_alpha   90.00
_cell.angle_beta   90.00
_cell.angle_gamma   90.00
#
_symmetry.space_group_name_H-M   'P 1'
#
loop_
_entity.id
_entity.type
_entity.pdbx_description
1 polymer ?
#
loop_
_entity_poly.entity_id
_entity_poly.type
_entity_poly.pdbx_seq_one_letter_code
_entity_poly.pdbx_strand_id
1 'polypeptide(L)'
;NSLRRLQTDYLDMYLLHWRGDIPLQETVEAMEKLVAEGKIRRWGVSNLDTDDMQALWRTADGEHCATNQVLYHLASRGIEYELLPWCQQHSLPVMAYCPLAQAGRLRDGLFQHSDIINMANARGITVAQLLLAWVIRHPGVL
;
A
#
# COMPACT_ATOMS: atom_id res chain seq x y z
N ASN A 1 -13.13 1.97 18.75
CA ASN A 1 -14.22 2.20 17.77
C ASN A 1 -14.18 1.27 16.57
N SER A 2 -13.06 1.12 15.86
CA SER A 2 -12.97 0.23 14.68
C SER A 2 -13.31 -1.23 14.98
N LEU A 3 -12.66 -1.83 16.00
CA LEU A 3 -12.94 -3.18 16.48
C LEU A 3 -14.43 -3.43 16.75
N ARG A 4 -15.08 -2.51 17.48
CA ARG A 4 -16.52 -2.56 17.78
C ARG A 4 -17.38 -2.63 16.50
N ARG A 5 -17.07 -1.84 15.47
CA ARG A 5 -17.83 -1.85 14.21
C ARG A 5 -17.59 -3.11 13.39
N LEU A 6 -16.38 -3.66 13.48
CA LEU A 6 -15.99 -4.91 12.80
C LEU A 6 -16.41 -6.16 13.57
N GLN A 7 -16.94 -6.01 14.79
CA GLN A 7 -17.32 -7.11 15.67
C GLN A 7 -16.20 -8.15 15.88
N THR A 8 -14.96 -7.65 15.97
CA THR A 8 -13.74 -8.42 16.27
C THR A 8 -13.02 -7.80 17.46
N ASP A 9 -12.18 -8.57 18.13
CA ASP A 9 -11.35 -8.16 19.27
C ASP A 9 -9.94 -7.70 18.84
N TYR A 10 -9.48 -8.06 17.65
CA TYR A 10 -8.18 -7.62 17.11
C TYR A 10 -8.21 -7.31 15.61
N LEU A 11 -7.18 -6.60 15.13
CA LEU A 11 -6.86 -6.43 13.70
C LEU A 11 -5.53 -7.10 13.36
N ASP A 12 -5.43 -7.79 12.23
CA ASP A 12 -4.14 -8.30 11.75
C ASP A 12 -3.16 -7.17 11.42
N MET A 13 -3.68 -6.06 10.87
CA MET A 13 -2.92 -4.88 10.48
C MET A 13 -3.68 -3.61 10.81
N TYR A 14 -2.98 -2.58 11.31
CA TYR A 14 -3.54 -1.24 11.48
C TYR A 14 -2.62 -0.17 10.89
N LEU A 15 -3.16 0.70 10.04
CA LEU A 15 -2.37 1.64 9.25
C LEU A 15 -2.57 3.07 9.74
N LEU A 16 -1.47 3.82 9.87
CA LEU A 16 -1.54 5.28 9.75
C LEU A 16 -2.01 5.62 8.33
N HIS A 17 -3.12 6.35 8.20
CA HIS A 17 -3.76 6.57 6.90
C HIS A 17 -2.97 7.53 6.00
N TRP A 18 -2.38 8.58 6.57
CA TRP A 18 -1.42 9.47 5.92
C TRP A 18 -0.67 10.25 7.01
N ARG A 19 0.49 10.83 6.67
CA ARG A 19 1.25 11.65 7.61
C ARG A 19 0.50 12.95 7.94
N GLY A 20 0.32 13.22 9.23
CA GLY A 20 -0.23 14.48 9.74
C GLY A 20 0.79 15.25 10.57
N ASP A 21 0.30 16.12 11.45
CA ASP A 21 1.16 16.97 12.29
C ASP A 21 1.69 16.28 13.56
N ILE A 22 1.12 15.13 13.95
CA ILE A 22 1.59 14.35 15.10
C ILE A 22 2.98 13.78 14.77
N PRO A 23 3.99 13.94 15.65
CA PRO A 23 5.29 13.34 15.46
C PRO A 23 5.21 11.82 15.23
N LEU A 24 6.02 11.30 14.30
CA LEU A 24 6.03 9.87 13.99
C LEU A 24 6.35 9.02 15.23
N GLN A 25 7.25 9.47 16.09
CA GLN A 25 7.60 8.78 17.34
C GLN A 25 6.36 8.55 18.23
N GLU A 26 5.51 9.57 18.41
CA GLU A 26 4.28 9.45 19.21
C GLU A 26 3.29 8.46 18.58
N THR A 27 3.21 8.46 17.24
CA THR A 27 2.37 7.51 16.51
C THR A 27 2.88 6.07 16.66
N VAL A 28 4.19 5.86 16.57
CA VAL A 28 4.81 4.54 16.73
C VAL A 28 4.59 4.01 18.13
N GLU A 29 4.83 4.81 19.17
CA GLU A 29 4.57 4.42 20.56
C GLU A 29 3.10 4.04 20.80
N ALA A 30 2.17 4.78 20.20
CA ALA A 30 0.75 4.45 20.26
C ALA A 30 0.43 3.12 19.56
N MET A 31 1.03 2.85 18.40
CA MET A 31 0.88 1.58 17.68
C MET A 31 1.47 0.40 18.47
N GLU A 32 2.68 0.55 19.00
CA GLU A 32 3.35 -0.47 19.82
C GLU A 32 2.55 -0.79 21.09
N LYS A 33 1.93 0.23 21.72
CA LYS A 33 1.01 -0.01 22.83
C LYS A 33 -0.20 -0.85 22.41
N LEU A 34 -0.78 -0.62 21.24
CA LEU A 34 -1.89 -1.43 20.72
C LEU A 34 -1.45 -2.86 20.40
N VAL A 35 -0.22 -3.06 19.94
CA VAL A 35 0.39 -4.39 19.77
C VAL A 35 0.51 -5.09 21.12
N ALA A 36 1.09 -4.43 22.12
CA ALA A 36 1.25 -4.98 23.46
C ALA A 36 -0.09 -5.32 24.13
N GLU A 37 -1.13 -4.54 23.89
CA GLU A 37 -2.50 -4.78 24.37
C GLU A 37 -3.26 -5.85 23.55
N GLY A 38 -2.65 -6.43 22.51
CA GLY A 38 -3.27 -7.45 21.65
C GLY A 38 -4.39 -6.95 20.74
N LYS A 39 -4.58 -5.62 20.63
CA LYS A 39 -5.65 -5.02 19.81
C LYS A 39 -5.31 -5.03 18.32
N ILE A 40 -4.03 -5.04 17.99
CA ILE A 40 -3.53 -5.18 16.62
C ILE A 40 -2.36 -6.17 16.64
N ARG A 41 -2.18 -6.97 15.58
CA ARG A 41 -1.03 -7.89 15.48
C ARG A 41 0.21 -7.17 14.95
N ARG A 42 0.02 -6.29 13.97
CA ARG A 42 1.07 -5.46 13.35
C ARG A 42 0.50 -4.09 13.00
N TRP A 43 1.39 -3.14 12.80
CA TRP A 43 1.05 -1.82 12.28
C TRP A 43 1.84 -1.52 11.01
N GLY A 44 1.33 -0.58 10.22
CA GLY A 44 2.00 -0.07 9.04
C GLY A 44 1.52 1.35 8.74
N VAL A 45 1.79 1.78 7.52
CA VAL A 45 1.48 3.14 7.07
C VAL A 45 0.84 3.13 5.69
N SER A 46 0.32 4.28 5.29
CA SER A 46 -0.28 4.51 3.99
C SER A 46 0.07 5.93 3.55
N ASN A 47 0.24 6.13 2.24
CA ASN A 47 0.53 7.43 1.63
C ASN A 47 1.82 8.10 2.10
N LEU A 48 2.84 7.33 2.49
CA LEU A 48 4.16 7.86 2.80
C LEU A 48 5.08 7.72 1.59
N ASP A 49 5.80 8.79 1.26
CA ASP A 49 6.87 8.77 0.25
C ASP A 49 8.19 8.28 0.84
N THR A 50 9.27 8.29 0.04
CA THR A 50 10.57 7.77 0.51
C THR A 50 11.14 8.58 1.69
N ASP A 51 10.97 9.91 1.68
CA ASP A 51 11.48 10.78 2.75
C ASP A 51 10.74 10.54 4.06
N ASP A 52 9.42 10.35 3.99
CA ASP A 52 8.60 9.97 5.13
C ASP A 52 9.00 8.61 5.69
N MET A 53 9.23 7.62 4.82
CA MET A 53 9.67 6.29 5.23
C MET A 53 11.06 6.30 5.88
N GLN A 54 12.00 7.10 5.35
CA GLN A 54 13.30 7.31 5.98
C GLN A 54 13.20 8.07 7.31
N ALA A 55 12.23 8.98 7.46
CA ALA A 55 11.96 9.62 8.74
C ALA A 55 11.40 8.62 9.76
N LEU A 56 10.48 7.75 9.34
CA LEU A 56 9.94 6.67 10.15
C LEU A 56 11.03 5.68 10.58
N TRP A 57 11.93 5.28 9.69
CA TRP A 57 13.04 4.37 10.03
C TRP A 57 14.05 4.95 11.03
N ARG A 58 14.02 6.26 11.27
CA ARG A 58 14.86 6.93 12.26
C ARG A 58 14.19 7.05 13.64
N THR A 59 12.90 6.75 13.76
CA THR A 59 12.21 6.72 15.06
C THR A 59 12.48 5.40 15.77
N ALA A 60 12.44 5.38 17.10
CA ALA A 60 12.55 4.12 17.84
C ALA A 60 11.36 3.21 17.50
N ASP A 61 11.63 1.93 17.29
CA ASP A 61 10.68 0.89 16.84
C ASP A 61 10.06 1.15 15.45
N GLY A 62 10.52 2.17 14.71
CA GLY A 62 9.98 2.52 13.38
C GLY A 62 10.16 1.42 12.33
N GLU A 63 11.19 0.59 12.48
CA GLU A 63 11.47 -0.57 11.65
C GLU A 63 10.44 -1.71 11.82
N HIS A 64 9.60 -1.67 12.84
CA HIS A 64 8.49 -2.62 13.01
C HIS A 64 7.35 -2.40 12.01
N CYS A 65 7.36 -1.27 11.29
CA CYS A 65 6.43 -0.97 10.21
C CYS A 65 6.33 -2.17 9.26
N ALA A 66 5.13 -2.68 9.04
CA ALA A 66 4.92 -3.94 8.34
C ALA A 66 4.49 -3.79 6.88
N THR A 67 4.06 -2.59 6.45
CA THR A 67 3.66 -2.30 5.07
C THR A 67 3.57 -0.80 4.84
N ASN A 68 3.70 -0.37 3.58
CA ASN A 68 3.26 0.95 3.13
C ASN A 68 2.19 0.80 2.02
N GLN A 69 1.00 1.37 2.23
CA GLN A 69 -0.09 1.34 1.26
C GLN A 69 -0.11 2.63 0.40
N VAL A 70 0.10 2.51 -0.92
CA VAL A 70 0.26 3.67 -1.82
C VAL A 70 -0.46 3.49 -3.16
N LEU A 71 -0.74 4.60 -3.85
CA LEU A 71 -1.37 4.59 -5.17
C LEU A 71 -0.44 3.92 -6.16
N TYR A 72 -0.88 2.84 -6.79
CA TYR A 72 -0.10 2.20 -7.84
C TYR A 72 -0.97 1.46 -8.84
N HIS A 73 -0.82 1.81 -10.12
CA HIS A 73 -1.47 1.15 -11.24
C HIS A 73 -0.68 1.41 -12.54
N LEU A 74 -1.02 0.73 -13.63
CA LEU A 74 -0.29 0.83 -14.91
C LEU A 74 -0.06 2.28 -15.40
N ALA A 75 -1.04 3.16 -15.16
CA ALA A 75 -0.97 4.57 -15.52
C ALA A 75 -0.42 5.52 -14.42
N SER A 76 -0.06 5.01 -13.25
CA SER A 76 0.53 5.79 -12.14
C SER A 76 1.64 4.95 -11.49
N ARG A 77 2.87 5.19 -11.96
CA ARG A 77 4.05 4.34 -11.70
C ARG A 77 5.15 5.06 -10.91
N GLY A 78 4.83 6.20 -10.29
CA GLY A 78 5.82 7.06 -9.64
C GLY A 78 6.66 6.33 -8.58
N ILE A 79 6.03 5.40 -7.85
CA ILE A 79 6.70 4.63 -6.79
C ILE A 79 7.83 3.73 -7.32
N GLU A 80 7.82 3.36 -8.61
CA GLU A 80 8.86 2.49 -9.19
C GLU A 80 10.24 3.15 -9.22
N TYR A 81 10.31 4.48 -9.17
CA TYR A 81 11.57 5.22 -9.27
C TYR A 81 12.40 5.13 -7.99
N GLU A 82 11.76 5.24 -6.81
CA GLU A 82 12.48 5.39 -5.54
C GLU A 82 11.84 4.62 -4.40
N LEU A 83 10.54 4.82 -4.16
CA LEU A 83 9.84 4.24 -3.01
C LEU A 83 9.81 2.71 -3.05
N LEU A 84 9.45 2.10 -4.19
CA LEU A 84 9.36 0.65 -4.32
C LEU A 84 10.75 -0.03 -4.18
N PRO A 85 11.83 0.46 -4.83
CA PRO A 85 13.19 0.01 -4.52
C PRO A 85 13.56 0.12 -3.04
N TRP A 86 13.23 1.24 -2.40
CA TRP A 86 13.52 1.46 -0.98
C TRP A 86 12.76 0.45 -0.10
N CYS A 87 11.48 0.22 -0.35
CA CYS A 87 10.67 -0.78 0.37
C CYS A 87 11.25 -2.18 0.20
N GLN A 88 11.69 -2.55 -1.01
CA GLN A 88 12.32 -3.85 -1.27
C GLN A 88 13.64 -4.03 -0.50
N GLN A 89 14.48 -3.00 -0.43
CA GLN A 89 15.74 -3.05 0.33
C GLN A 89 15.50 -3.34 1.83
N HIS A 90 14.38 -2.88 2.37
CA HIS A 90 14.00 -3.08 3.77
C HIS A 90 13.07 -4.27 3.98
N SER A 91 12.86 -5.11 2.95
CA SER A 91 11.90 -6.24 2.99
C SER A 91 10.48 -5.84 3.41
N LEU A 92 10.08 -4.61 3.06
CA LEU A 92 8.77 -4.06 3.37
C LEU A 92 7.82 -4.26 2.18
N PRO A 93 6.70 -5.01 2.35
CA PRO A 93 5.71 -5.12 1.28
C PRO A 93 4.99 -3.79 1.04
N VAL A 94 4.60 -3.57 -0.21
CA VAL A 94 3.76 -2.46 -0.64
C VAL A 94 2.36 -2.96 -0.94
N MET A 95 1.34 -2.31 -0.37
CA MET A 95 -0.05 -2.55 -0.75
C MET A 95 -0.47 -1.53 -1.81
N ALA A 96 -0.82 -1.99 -3.01
CA ALA A 96 -1.21 -1.12 -4.10
C ALA A 96 -2.70 -0.75 -4.03
N TYR A 97 -3.02 0.48 -3.64
CA TYR A 97 -4.41 0.96 -3.69
C TYR A 97 -4.77 1.55 -5.06
N CYS A 98 -6.07 1.51 -5.38
CA CYS A 98 -6.61 1.83 -6.71
C CYS A 98 -5.88 1.10 -7.88
N PRO A 99 -5.63 -0.22 -7.79
CA PRO A 99 -4.83 -0.94 -8.80
C PRO A 99 -5.45 -0.94 -10.20
N LEU A 100 -6.75 -0.66 -10.29
CA LEU A 100 -7.52 -0.53 -11.53
C LEU A 100 -7.79 0.93 -11.93
N ALA A 101 -7.11 1.91 -11.32
CA ALA A 101 -7.41 3.33 -11.51
C ALA A 101 -8.90 3.66 -11.27
N GLN A 102 -9.52 3.02 -10.28
CA GLN A 102 -10.98 3.04 -10.02
C GLN A 102 -11.84 2.65 -11.24
N ALA A 103 -11.47 1.56 -11.91
CA ALA A 103 -12.05 1.12 -13.18
C ALA A 103 -11.91 2.18 -14.29
N GLY A 104 -10.72 2.79 -14.38
CA GLY A 104 -10.37 3.79 -15.39
C GLY A 104 -10.78 5.24 -15.06
N ARG A 105 -11.53 5.50 -13.99
CA ARG A 105 -11.95 6.87 -13.62
C ARG A 105 -10.78 7.81 -13.32
N LEU A 106 -9.66 7.29 -12.82
CA LEU A 106 -8.46 8.10 -12.54
C LEU A 106 -7.58 8.33 -13.78
N ARG A 107 -7.86 7.64 -14.90
CA ARG A 107 -7.12 7.82 -16.15
C ARG A 107 -7.99 7.50 -17.35
N ASP A 108 -8.43 8.55 -18.02
CA ASP A 108 -9.13 8.45 -19.30
C ASP A 108 -8.32 7.63 -20.31
N GLY A 109 -9.01 6.71 -21.00
CA GLY A 109 -8.44 5.86 -22.03
C GLY A 109 -7.76 4.60 -21.52
N LEU A 110 -7.52 4.41 -20.21
CA LEU A 110 -6.84 3.20 -19.71
C LEU A 110 -7.61 1.91 -20.05
N PHE A 111 -8.93 1.91 -19.84
CA PHE A 111 -9.78 0.76 -20.14
C PHE A 111 -10.18 0.68 -21.61
N GLN A 112 -10.00 1.76 -22.37
CA GLN A 112 -10.39 1.88 -23.78
C GLN A 112 -9.18 1.75 -24.73
N HIS A 113 -7.97 1.55 -24.21
CA HIS A 113 -6.76 1.49 -25.02
C HIS A 113 -6.75 0.23 -25.89
N SER A 114 -6.70 0.40 -27.21
CA SER A 114 -6.82 -0.69 -28.19
C SER A 114 -5.83 -1.83 -27.93
N ASP A 115 -4.55 -1.52 -27.67
CA ASP A 115 -3.53 -2.56 -27.42
C ASP A 115 -3.77 -3.33 -26.12
N ILE A 116 -4.29 -2.68 -25.07
CA ILE A 116 -4.60 -3.33 -23.79
C ILE A 116 -5.78 -4.29 -23.99
N ILE A 117 -6.80 -3.85 -24.72
CA ILE A 117 -7.96 -4.68 -25.08
C ILE A 117 -7.52 -5.89 -25.90
N ASN A 118 -6.71 -5.67 -26.94
CA ASN A 118 -6.21 -6.75 -27.80
C ASN A 118 -5.33 -7.74 -27.02
N MET A 119 -4.48 -7.25 -26.11
CA MET A 119 -3.63 -8.10 -25.27
C MET A 119 -4.45 -8.95 -24.30
N ALA A 120 -5.52 -8.39 -23.71
CA ALA A 120 -6.44 -9.12 -22.84
C ALA A 120 -7.21 -10.20 -23.63
N ASN A 121 -7.75 -9.84 -24.79
CA ASN A 121 -8.48 -10.73 -25.69
C ASN A 121 -7.62 -11.92 -26.17
N ALA A 122 -6.36 -11.66 -26.54
CA ALA A 122 -5.42 -12.70 -26.97
C ALA A 122 -5.15 -13.76 -25.88
N ARG A 123 -5.40 -13.44 -24.60
CA ARG A 123 -5.23 -14.34 -23.46
C ARG A 123 -6.56 -14.86 -22.90
N GLY A 124 -7.69 -14.47 -23.46
CA GLY A 124 -9.02 -14.83 -22.94
C GLY A 124 -9.31 -14.28 -21.53
N ILE A 125 -8.71 -13.12 -21.18
CA ILE A 125 -8.91 -12.45 -19.89
C ILE A 125 -9.53 -11.07 -20.08
N THR A 126 -10.06 -10.50 -19.00
CA THR A 126 -10.55 -9.11 -18.99
C THR A 126 -9.41 -8.10 -18.87
N VAL A 127 -9.65 -6.85 -19.26
CA VAL A 127 -8.70 -5.74 -19.03
C VAL A 127 -8.40 -5.58 -17.54
N ALA A 128 -9.40 -5.72 -16.65
CA ALA A 128 -9.17 -5.65 -15.21
C ALA A 128 -8.22 -6.75 -14.70
N GLN A 129 -8.38 -7.99 -15.18
CA GLN A 129 -7.45 -9.08 -14.85
C GLN A 129 -6.04 -8.81 -15.37
N LEU A 130 -5.90 -8.27 -16.58
CA LEU A 130 -4.61 -7.87 -17.14
C LEU A 130 -3.93 -6.79 -16.29
N LEU A 131 -4.68 -5.76 -15.88
CA LEU A 131 -4.16 -4.66 -15.05
C LEU A 131 -3.78 -5.14 -13.64
N LEU A 132 -4.57 -6.03 -13.02
CA LEU A 132 -4.22 -6.64 -11.74
C LEU A 132 -2.94 -7.48 -11.85
N ALA A 133 -2.85 -8.34 -12.86
CA ALA A 133 -1.65 -9.15 -13.11
C ALA A 133 -0.40 -8.28 -13.32
N TRP A 134 -0.57 -7.12 -13.95
CA TRP A 134 0.52 -6.15 -14.12
C TRP A 134 0.99 -5.54 -12.78
N VAL A 135 0.07 -5.21 -11.87
CA VAL A 135 0.40 -4.62 -10.55
C VAL A 135 1.25 -5.57 -9.71
N ILE A 136 0.88 -6.85 -9.67
CA ILE A 136 1.55 -7.88 -8.85
C ILE A 136 2.66 -8.64 -9.61
N ARG A 137 3.13 -8.12 -10.75
CA ARG A 137 4.13 -8.80 -11.60
C ARG A 137 5.49 -8.99 -10.91
N HIS A 138 5.79 -8.19 -9.90
CA HIS A 138 7.01 -8.25 -9.11
C HIS A 138 6.68 -8.68 -7.67
N PRO A 139 7.55 -9.47 -7.02
CA PRO A 139 7.42 -9.74 -5.59
C PRO A 139 7.40 -8.46 -4.75
N GLY A 140 6.79 -8.52 -3.58
CA GLY A 140 6.73 -7.40 -2.63
C GLY A 140 5.64 -6.37 -2.92
N VAL A 141 4.80 -6.58 -3.94
CA VAL A 141 3.57 -5.80 -4.17
C VAL A 141 2.35 -6.70 -3.98
N LEU A 142 1.41 -6.26 -3.16
CA LEU A 142 0.15 -6.93 -2.83
C LEU A 142 -1.05 -6.08 -3.25
#